data_AF-A0A2E7D768-F1
#
_entry.id   AF-A0A2E7D768-F1
#
_cell.length_a   1.000
_cell.length_b   1.000
_cell.length_c   1.000
_cell.angle_alpha   90.00
_cell.angle_beta   90.00
_cell.angle_gamma   90.00
#
_symmetry.space_group_name_H-M   'P 1'
#
loop_
_entity.id
_entity.type
_entity.pdbx_description
1 polymer ?
#
loop_
_entity_poly.entity_id
_entity_poly.type
_entity_poly.pdbx_seq_one_letter_code
_entity_poly.pdbx_strand_id
1 'polypeptide(L)'
;MQRRSTPSKSPAIRLLMAVGIVASGGLLTYGGLDYFGLLNASQTAPRNSRAGMVKVPRSQRALTALAKVTREDVHNLQLGDESYFWMSAERVAAHPEWITNPADIVGRVMARNKSEQLVFTEKDFLPEGSRTGLSGGVPEGKQGFFLDASKIPGLDLLKMGDRFDLLASLPDEAQKQQQGEYGLLAGGIKVRGGKPIPLSGVRLLVQNAEMIAVTRGRQMTTQGVTELPETARSGSTQITIAIDPGEVVPLTQALAADRAIHCVARSGQNDADATSNSSIQLSGMIAFPATSRPIKAFSRITADDLADSDTGELRTYYFPKENVRDEWIMTVNDLIGRVVARDVSAGFIFSKDDFLPESAVIRDVKAFARIVADDLVDARQAKEYVGRVAARDFNAGFIFSENDLLPKSAVIRDVKAFSRIVADDLVDARQAKEYIGRVAARDLAQGAPLKDTDLLPPDAAAGIAGGTPTDRVAISIDLETVHGVGDLNRGDQFDLLASRLVKPGEELAKLGTDVKVSGSPIASSKLMDQARNTVLAREALVVDIGEKTATIAVLPSDVPGITKAITLKASIFALLRSGQPGSESHALESDPDTAGNVTIVEEIVGGKRTVRVFAGSKKSK
;
A
#
# COMPACT_ATOMS: atom_id res chain seq x y z
N MET A 1 34.95 -17.52 56.40
CA MET A 1 36.13 -18.36 56.17
C MET A 1 36.76 -17.90 54.85
N GLN A 2 37.82 -17.09 54.86
CA GLN A 2 39.25 -17.51 54.81
C GLN A 2 39.46 -18.60 53.76
N ARG A 3 40.35 -18.56 52.76
CA ARG A 3 41.59 -17.84 52.38
C ARG A 3 41.84 -18.36 50.92
N ARG A 4 42.67 -17.86 50.00
CA ARG A 4 43.80 -16.92 49.97
C ARG A 4 44.07 -16.67 48.48
N SER A 5 44.18 -15.41 48.08
CA SER A 5 44.84 -14.97 46.86
C SER A 5 46.37 -14.95 47.07
N THR A 6 47.15 -15.34 46.07
CA THR A 6 48.57 -14.98 45.96
C THR A 6 48.84 -14.32 44.61
N PRO A 7 49.60 -13.20 44.58
CA PRO A 7 49.73 -12.34 43.40
C PRO A 7 51.06 -12.50 42.65
N SER A 8 51.10 -11.83 41.51
CA SER A 8 52.22 -11.63 40.59
C SER A 8 53.50 -11.08 41.24
N LYS A 9 54.64 -11.30 40.57
CA LYS A 9 55.74 -10.33 40.46
C LYS A 9 56.66 -10.64 39.28
N SER A 10 57.16 -9.53 38.74
CA SER A 10 57.79 -9.24 37.45
C SER A 10 59.27 -9.65 37.34
N PRO A 11 59.86 -9.56 36.12
CA PRO A 11 61.21 -9.98 35.81
C PRO A 11 62.20 -8.82 35.95
N ALA A 12 63.10 -8.90 36.91
CA ALA A 12 64.33 -8.14 36.99
C ALA A 12 65.20 -8.80 38.08
N ILE A 13 66.52 -8.81 37.89
CA ILE A 13 67.55 -9.42 38.76
C ILE A 13 67.95 -10.85 38.33
N ARG A 14 68.95 -10.93 37.43
CA ARG A 14 70.13 -11.82 37.51
C ARG A 14 71.08 -11.61 36.32
N LEU A 15 71.46 -10.34 36.11
CA LEU A 15 72.66 -9.94 35.39
C LEU A 15 73.62 -9.37 36.44
N LEU A 16 74.54 -10.19 36.94
CA LEU A 16 75.79 -9.84 37.65
C LEU A 16 76.30 -11.08 38.40
N MET A 17 77.21 -11.83 37.79
CA MET A 17 78.24 -12.63 38.46
C MET A 17 79.19 -13.14 37.37
N ALA A 18 80.08 -12.25 36.96
CA ALA A 18 81.33 -12.59 36.28
C ALA A 18 82.46 -12.09 37.18
N VAL A 19 83.57 -12.85 37.14
CA VAL A 19 84.92 -12.54 37.66
C VAL A 19 85.23 -13.06 39.07
N GLY A 20 86.08 -14.10 39.09
CA GLY A 20 86.99 -14.41 40.18
C GLY A 20 87.28 -15.91 40.27
N ILE A 21 88.55 -16.31 40.10
CA ILE A 21 89.11 -17.69 40.19
C ILE A 21 89.03 -18.42 38.83
N VAL A 22 90.10 -18.73 38.08
CA VAL A 22 91.53 -18.78 38.40
C VAL A 22 92.34 -18.62 37.11
N ALA A 23 93.13 -17.54 37.08
CA ALA A 23 94.36 -17.46 36.32
C ALA A 23 95.45 -18.13 37.16
N SER A 24 95.68 -19.42 36.94
CA SER A 24 96.89 -20.12 37.41
C SER A 24 97.02 -21.42 36.61
N GLY A 25 97.79 -21.35 35.53
CA GLY A 25 98.06 -22.47 34.64
C GLY A 25 98.72 -22.04 33.33
N GLY A 26 99.63 -21.07 33.41
CA GLY A 26 100.51 -20.70 32.31
C GLY A 26 101.86 -21.43 32.41
N LEU A 27 102.42 -21.70 31.24
CA LEU A 27 103.81 -22.04 30.92
C LEU A 27 104.28 -23.50 31.06
N LEU A 28 105.02 -23.93 30.02
CA LEU A 28 105.57 -25.26 29.68
C LEU A 28 104.54 -26.16 28.97
N THR A 29 104.49 -26.28 27.64
CA THR A 29 105.58 -26.82 26.80
C THR A 29 105.56 -26.22 25.38
N TYR A 30 106.61 -25.46 25.08
CA TYR A 30 107.09 -25.18 23.73
C TYR A 30 108.09 -26.30 23.39
N GLY A 31 107.94 -26.96 22.24
CA GLY A 31 108.95 -27.85 21.65
C GLY A 31 108.55 -29.33 21.57
N GLY A 32 108.06 -29.74 20.41
CA GLY A 32 108.00 -31.16 20.03
C GLY A 32 106.91 -31.48 19.01
N LEU A 33 107.33 -31.61 17.74
CA LEU A 33 106.67 -32.31 16.62
C LEU A 33 106.04 -31.44 15.52
N ASP A 34 106.93 -30.67 14.86
CA ASP A 34 106.79 -30.26 13.46
C ASP A 34 107.58 -31.24 12.54
N TYR A 35 107.41 -32.56 12.78
CA TYR A 35 108.21 -33.63 12.13
C TYR A 35 107.41 -34.52 11.15
N PHE A 36 106.17 -34.19 10.82
CA PHE A 36 105.46 -34.86 9.72
C PHE A 36 104.80 -33.82 8.82
N GLY A 37 105.47 -33.52 7.70
CA GLY A 37 104.96 -32.70 6.62
C GLY A 37 103.64 -33.25 6.07
N LEU A 38 102.54 -32.67 6.53
CA LEU A 38 101.18 -32.96 6.07
C LEU A 38 100.45 -31.67 5.66
N LEU A 39 101.19 -30.75 5.04
CA LEU A 39 100.63 -29.81 4.06
C LEU A 39 100.66 -30.49 2.69
N ASN A 40 99.62 -31.25 2.39
CA ASN A 40 99.10 -31.51 1.05
C ASN A 40 97.97 -32.54 1.14
N ALA A 41 96.73 -32.05 1.17
CA ALA A 41 95.62 -32.60 0.40
C ALA A 41 94.36 -31.87 0.86
N SER A 42 93.93 -30.89 0.08
CA SER A 42 92.50 -30.74 -0.16
C SER A 42 92.01 -32.12 -0.60
N GLN A 43 91.49 -32.92 0.34
CA GLN A 43 90.77 -34.15 0.02
C GLN A 43 89.51 -33.73 -0.74
N THR A 44 89.65 -33.46 -2.04
CA THR A 44 88.57 -33.67 -3.00
C THR A 44 88.18 -35.13 -2.85
N ALA A 45 87.04 -35.36 -2.20
CA ALA A 45 86.37 -36.64 -2.23
C ALA A 45 86.35 -37.16 -3.68
N PRO A 46 86.60 -38.46 -3.91
CA PRO A 46 86.55 -39.02 -5.26
C PRO A 46 85.19 -38.70 -5.89
N ARG A 47 85.19 -37.96 -7.01
CA ARG A 47 84.01 -37.82 -7.87
C ARG A 47 83.63 -39.23 -8.32
N ASN A 48 82.64 -39.83 -7.66
CA ASN A 48 81.97 -41.04 -8.15
C ASN A 48 81.73 -40.87 -9.65
N SER A 49 82.17 -41.83 -10.48
CA SER A 49 82.01 -41.70 -11.93
C SER A 49 80.52 -41.66 -12.27
N ARG A 50 80.01 -40.47 -12.62
CA ARG A 50 78.60 -40.23 -13.01
C ARG A 50 78.29 -40.73 -14.43
N ALA A 51 79.11 -41.62 -14.97
CA ALA A 51 78.93 -42.21 -16.28
C ALA A 51 77.65 -43.07 -16.29
N GLY A 52 76.71 -42.76 -17.17
CA GLY A 52 75.40 -43.45 -17.26
C GLY A 52 74.32 -42.93 -16.30
N MET A 53 74.58 -41.87 -15.53
CA MET A 53 73.59 -41.23 -14.66
C MET A 53 72.95 -40.00 -15.34
N VAL A 54 71.65 -39.84 -15.15
CA VAL A 54 70.84 -38.72 -15.61
C VAL A 54 70.66 -37.71 -14.47
N LYS A 55 70.78 -36.43 -14.82
CA LYS A 55 70.60 -35.29 -13.92
C LYS A 55 69.10 -35.02 -13.73
N VAL A 56 68.63 -35.09 -12.49
CA VAL A 56 67.22 -34.84 -12.14
C VAL A 56 67.13 -33.65 -11.17
N PRO A 57 66.53 -32.52 -11.60
CA PRO A 57 66.21 -31.38 -10.75
C PRO A 57 65.41 -31.74 -9.50
N ARG A 58 65.88 -31.28 -8.34
CA ARG A 58 65.15 -31.33 -7.08
C ARG A 58 65.04 -29.95 -6.46
N SER A 59 63.99 -29.76 -5.67
CA SER A 59 63.80 -28.51 -4.94
C SER A 59 64.87 -28.34 -3.85
N GLN A 60 65.55 -27.20 -3.80
CA GLN A 60 66.60 -26.92 -2.81
C GLN A 60 66.04 -26.44 -1.46
N ARG A 61 64.79 -25.97 -1.43
CA ARG A 61 64.10 -25.46 -0.24
C ARG A 61 62.61 -25.72 -0.39
N ALA A 62 61.84 -25.61 0.70
CA ALA A 62 60.39 -25.66 0.58
C ALA A 62 59.86 -24.53 -0.32
N LEU A 63 59.03 -24.88 -1.30
CA LEU A 63 58.38 -23.94 -2.21
C LEU A 63 56.89 -23.85 -1.89
N THR A 64 56.38 -22.63 -1.84
CA THR A 64 54.97 -22.35 -1.59
C THR A 64 54.17 -22.38 -2.88
N ALA A 65 52.91 -22.80 -2.80
CA ALA A 65 51.94 -22.69 -3.89
C ALA A 65 51.82 -21.23 -4.37
N LEU A 66 51.53 -21.06 -5.65
CA LEU A 66 51.40 -19.78 -6.37
C LEU A 66 52.69 -18.94 -6.45
N ALA A 67 53.82 -19.44 -5.95
CA ALA A 67 55.13 -18.80 -6.09
C ALA A 67 55.80 -19.19 -7.41
N LYS A 68 56.55 -18.25 -7.99
CA LYS A 68 57.42 -18.52 -9.14
C LYS A 68 58.63 -19.31 -8.70
N VAL A 69 58.98 -20.34 -9.45
CA VAL A 69 60.24 -21.05 -9.26
C VAL A 69 61.37 -20.25 -9.87
N THR A 70 62.38 -19.95 -9.07
CA THR A 70 63.59 -19.22 -9.44
C THR A 70 64.75 -20.17 -9.70
N ARG A 71 65.87 -19.66 -10.22
CA ARG A 71 67.05 -20.49 -10.50
C ARG A 71 67.63 -21.08 -9.21
N GLU A 72 67.60 -20.28 -8.15
CA GLU A 72 68.12 -20.59 -6.82
C GLU A 72 67.34 -21.72 -6.14
N ASP A 73 66.07 -21.92 -6.53
CA ASP A 73 65.21 -22.99 -6.03
C ASP A 73 65.57 -24.37 -6.58
N VAL A 74 66.30 -24.40 -7.70
CA VAL A 74 66.67 -25.62 -8.43
C VAL A 74 68.18 -25.86 -8.39
N HIS A 75 68.98 -24.80 -8.31
CA HIS A 75 70.43 -24.86 -8.35
C HIS A 75 71.09 -23.90 -7.37
N ASN A 76 71.99 -24.43 -6.53
CA ASN A 76 72.82 -23.66 -5.61
C ASN A 76 74.28 -23.67 -6.08
N LEU A 77 74.86 -22.49 -6.27
CA LEU A 77 76.25 -22.31 -6.75
C LEU A 77 77.29 -22.97 -5.83
N GLN A 78 77.00 -23.09 -4.53
CA GLN A 78 77.91 -23.73 -3.56
C GLN A 78 77.89 -25.25 -3.66
N LEU A 79 76.72 -25.84 -3.96
CA LEU A 79 76.55 -27.29 -4.12
C LEU A 79 76.88 -27.74 -5.55
N GLY A 80 76.81 -26.84 -6.53
CA GLY A 80 77.11 -27.13 -7.93
C GLY A 80 76.24 -28.27 -8.47
N ASP A 81 76.87 -29.36 -8.87
CA ASP A 81 76.17 -30.55 -9.38
C ASP A 81 75.47 -31.37 -8.29
N GLU A 82 75.75 -31.13 -7.02
CA GLU A 82 75.09 -31.80 -5.88
C GLU A 82 73.71 -31.22 -5.58
N SER A 83 73.35 -30.10 -6.24
CA SER A 83 71.98 -29.62 -6.26
C SER A 83 71.01 -30.60 -6.92
N TYR A 84 71.49 -31.54 -7.72
CA TYR A 84 70.66 -32.48 -8.48
C TYR A 84 70.72 -33.88 -7.88
N PHE A 85 69.66 -34.66 -8.09
CA PHE A 85 69.78 -36.10 -7.97
C PHE A 85 70.40 -36.67 -9.24
N TRP A 86 71.38 -37.55 -9.06
CA TRP A 86 71.97 -38.33 -10.14
C TRP A 86 71.38 -39.74 -10.07
N MET A 87 70.53 -40.07 -11.05
CA MET A 87 69.79 -41.34 -11.08
C MET A 87 70.16 -42.15 -12.32
N SER A 88 70.00 -43.48 -12.29
CA SER A 88 70.22 -44.29 -13.50
C SER A 88 69.19 -43.94 -14.59
N ALA A 89 69.60 -44.04 -15.85
CA ALA A 89 68.70 -43.78 -16.98
C ALA A 89 67.43 -44.65 -16.96
N GLU A 90 67.55 -45.91 -16.52
CA GLU A 90 66.41 -46.83 -16.35
C GLU A 90 65.39 -46.32 -15.32
N ARG A 91 65.86 -45.75 -14.20
CA ARG A 91 64.98 -45.22 -13.16
C ARG A 91 64.25 -43.96 -13.62
N VAL A 92 64.91 -43.10 -14.39
CA VAL A 92 64.26 -41.92 -14.98
C VAL A 92 63.25 -42.34 -16.06
N ALA A 93 63.57 -43.35 -16.87
CA ALA A 93 62.63 -43.88 -17.87
C ALA A 93 61.37 -44.52 -17.23
N ALA A 94 61.49 -45.08 -16.03
CA ALA A 94 60.36 -45.61 -15.26
C ALA A 94 59.44 -44.51 -14.67
N HIS A 95 59.89 -43.26 -14.65
CA HIS A 95 59.16 -42.10 -14.12
C HIS A 95 59.07 -40.97 -15.16
N PRO A 96 58.27 -41.16 -16.23
CA PRO A 96 58.14 -40.18 -17.31
C PRO A 96 57.57 -38.83 -16.84
N GLU A 97 56.95 -38.78 -15.66
CA GLU A 97 56.42 -37.56 -15.06
C GLU A 97 57.49 -36.59 -14.51
N TRP A 98 58.75 -37.03 -14.39
CA TRP A 98 59.84 -36.20 -13.86
C TRP A 98 60.39 -35.24 -14.91
N ILE A 99 60.48 -33.97 -14.55
CA ILE A 99 61.09 -32.95 -15.40
C ILE A 99 62.62 -33.01 -15.23
N THR A 100 63.34 -33.35 -16.30
CA THR A 100 64.80 -33.54 -16.28
C THR A 100 65.58 -32.29 -16.68
N ASN A 101 64.99 -31.41 -17.49
CA ASN A 101 65.61 -30.17 -17.94
C ASN A 101 65.27 -29.02 -16.98
N PRO A 102 66.28 -28.38 -16.33
CA PRO A 102 66.03 -27.25 -15.43
C PRO A 102 65.37 -26.04 -16.09
N ALA A 103 65.54 -25.83 -17.40
CA ALA A 103 64.95 -24.70 -18.12
C ALA A 103 63.41 -24.77 -18.15
N ASP A 104 62.85 -25.99 -18.11
CA ASP A 104 61.39 -26.23 -18.15
C ASP A 104 60.75 -26.01 -16.77
N ILE A 105 61.56 -25.79 -15.72
CA ILE A 105 61.13 -25.56 -14.34
C ILE A 105 61.23 -24.07 -13.99
N VAL A 106 62.36 -23.43 -14.32
CA VAL A 106 62.62 -22.05 -13.92
C VAL A 106 61.63 -21.11 -14.59
N GLY A 107 60.89 -20.37 -13.75
CA GLY A 107 59.89 -19.41 -14.18
C GLY A 107 58.46 -19.92 -14.20
N ARG A 108 58.24 -21.24 -14.05
CA ARG A 108 56.92 -21.83 -13.82
C ARG A 108 56.39 -21.44 -12.43
N VAL A 109 55.07 -21.52 -12.24
CA VAL A 109 54.41 -21.20 -10.96
C VAL A 109 53.93 -22.48 -10.29
N MET A 110 54.19 -22.62 -8.99
CA MET A 110 53.80 -23.80 -8.22
C MET A 110 52.27 -23.92 -8.10
N ALA A 111 51.70 -25.08 -8.43
CA ALA A 111 50.29 -25.39 -8.19
C ALA A 111 50.02 -25.78 -6.73
N ARG A 112 51.03 -26.30 -6.02
CA ARG A 112 50.92 -26.77 -4.63
C ARG A 112 52.21 -26.53 -3.87
N ASN A 113 52.14 -26.59 -2.54
CA ASN A 113 53.34 -26.57 -1.71
C ASN A 113 54.20 -27.79 -2.01
N LYS A 114 55.52 -27.60 -2.09
CA LYS A 114 56.48 -28.66 -2.36
C LYS A 114 57.57 -28.64 -1.30
N SER A 115 57.78 -29.79 -0.66
CA SER A 115 58.87 -29.95 0.30
C SER A 115 60.24 -29.91 -0.38
N GLU A 116 61.24 -29.55 0.39
CA GLU A 116 62.64 -29.64 -0.04
C GLU A 116 63.01 -31.05 -0.46
N GLN A 117 64.01 -31.15 -1.34
CA GLN A 117 64.58 -32.40 -1.84
C GLN A 117 63.62 -33.30 -2.64
N LEU A 118 62.45 -32.81 -3.06
CA LEU A 118 61.56 -33.54 -3.97
C LEU A 118 61.82 -33.19 -5.44
N VAL A 119 61.68 -34.19 -6.32
CA VAL A 119 61.80 -34.05 -7.79
C VAL A 119 60.59 -33.33 -8.35
N PHE A 120 60.80 -32.46 -9.34
CA PHE A 120 59.72 -31.71 -10.01
C PHE A 120 58.97 -32.57 -11.03
N THR A 121 57.65 -32.43 -11.04
CA THR A 121 56.74 -33.07 -11.98
C THR A 121 55.81 -32.04 -12.62
N GLU A 122 55.21 -32.36 -13.77
CA GLU A 122 54.27 -31.44 -14.43
C GLU A 122 53.09 -31.05 -13.52
N LYS A 123 52.62 -31.98 -12.68
CA LYS A 123 51.53 -31.76 -11.72
C LYS A 123 51.89 -30.79 -10.59
N ASP A 124 53.16 -30.45 -10.42
CA ASP A 124 53.59 -29.47 -9.43
C ASP A 124 53.41 -28.03 -9.89
N PHE A 125 53.14 -27.81 -11.19
CA PHE A 125 53.06 -26.50 -11.78
C PHE A 125 51.65 -26.18 -12.28
N LEU A 126 51.32 -24.89 -12.26
CA LEU A 126 50.21 -24.35 -13.03
C LEU A 126 50.55 -24.38 -14.53
N PRO A 127 49.54 -24.23 -15.41
CA PRO A 127 49.75 -24.13 -16.86
C PRO A 127 50.80 -23.08 -17.22
N GLU A 128 51.55 -23.31 -18.30
CA GLU A 128 52.57 -22.36 -18.77
C GLU A 128 51.97 -20.97 -19.03
N GLY A 129 52.72 -19.93 -18.68
CA GLY A 129 52.23 -18.54 -18.78
C GLY A 129 51.38 -18.06 -17.61
N SER A 130 51.08 -18.92 -16.63
CA SER A 130 50.39 -18.52 -15.39
C SER A 130 51.12 -17.39 -14.67
N ARG A 131 50.35 -16.41 -14.18
CA ARG A 131 50.89 -15.31 -13.37
C ARG A 131 51.16 -15.77 -11.95
N THR A 132 52.08 -15.09 -11.28
CA THR A 132 52.38 -15.35 -9.86
C THR A 132 51.32 -14.76 -8.94
N GLY A 133 51.07 -15.41 -7.80
CA GLY A 133 50.14 -14.94 -6.77
C GLY A 133 48.69 -15.40 -7.00
N LEU A 134 47.75 -14.76 -6.29
CA LEU A 134 46.34 -15.18 -6.21
C LEU A 134 45.66 -15.33 -7.57
N SER A 135 45.97 -14.44 -8.52
CA SER A 135 45.37 -14.46 -9.85
C SER A 135 45.79 -15.68 -10.69
N GLY A 136 46.97 -16.25 -10.44
CA GLY A 136 47.39 -17.50 -11.06
C GLY A 136 46.65 -18.72 -10.51
N GLY A 137 46.15 -18.63 -9.28
CA GLY A 137 45.39 -19.71 -8.65
C GLY A 137 43.93 -19.77 -9.07
N VAL A 138 43.38 -18.73 -9.72
CA VAL A 138 41.99 -18.72 -10.18
C VAL A 138 41.87 -19.60 -11.44
N PRO A 139 41.03 -20.65 -11.45
CA PRO A 139 40.80 -21.49 -12.61
C PRO A 139 40.26 -20.71 -13.82
N GLU A 140 40.49 -21.24 -15.02
CA GLU A 140 39.97 -20.66 -16.26
C GLU A 140 38.42 -20.56 -16.22
N GLY A 141 37.90 -19.43 -16.70
CA GLY A 141 36.45 -19.16 -16.72
C GLY A 141 35.86 -18.63 -15.41
N LYS A 142 36.60 -18.69 -14.29
CA LYS A 142 36.16 -18.18 -12.99
C LYS A 142 36.74 -16.81 -12.64
N GLN A 143 36.16 -16.17 -11.62
CA GLN A 143 36.65 -14.92 -11.04
C GLN A 143 37.04 -15.10 -9.58
N GLY A 144 38.17 -14.49 -9.19
CA GLY A 144 38.61 -14.44 -7.80
C GLY A 144 37.78 -13.45 -7.00
N PHE A 145 37.20 -13.88 -5.89
CA PHE A 145 36.39 -13.08 -4.98
C PHE A 145 36.98 -13.14 -3.56
N PHE A 146 37.05 -12.00 -2.87
CA PHE A 146 37.60 -11.88 -1.52
C PHE A 146 36.50 -11.79 -0.48
N LEU A 147 36.53 -12.68 0.52
CA LEU A 147 35.57 -12.78 1.60
C LEU A 147 36.25 -12.59 2.95
N ASP A 148 35.52 -12.03 3.92
CA ASP A 148 35.94 -12.10 5.32
C ASP A 148 35.55 -13.48 5.88
N ALA A 149 36.53 -14.20 6.43
CA ALA A 149 36.31 -15.53 6.99
C ALA A 149 35.26 -15.53 8.12
N SER A 150 35.11 -14.42 8.86
CA SER A 150 34.15 -14.31 9.96
C SER A 150 32.69 -14.25 9.51
N LYS A 151 32.42 -13.89 8.25
CA LYS A 151 31.05 -13.76 7.72
C LYS A 151 30.41 -15.08 7.31
N ILE A 152 31.20 -16.13 7.08
CA ILE A 152 30.70 -17.41 6.57
C ILE A 152 31.34 -18.53 7.38
N PRO A 153 30.61 -19.12 8.34
CA PRO A 153 31.13 -20.23 9.15
C PRO A 153 31.60 -21.41 8.31
N GLY A 154 32.78 -21.94 8.63
CA GLY A 154 33.35 -23.14 8.01
C GLY A 154 34.26 -22.90 6.80
N LEU A 155 34.30 -21.68 6.23
CA LEU A 155 35.26 -21.36 5.16
C LEU A 155 36.72 -21.41 5.62
N ASP A 156 36.97 -21.10 6.90
CA ASP A 156 38.29 -21.11 7.53
C ASP A 156 38.93 -22.50 7.63
N LEU A 157 38.12 -23.55 7.50
CA LEU A 157 38.55 -24.95 7.53
C LEU A 157 38.99 -25.48 6.17
N LEU A 158 38.72 -24.76 5.08
CA LEU A 158 39.00 -25.20 3.72
C LEU A 158 40.45 -24.92 3.30
N LYS A 159 40.99 -25.79 2.45
CA LYS A 159 42.33 -25.70 1.85
C LYS A 159 42.25 -25.40 0.37
N MET A 160 43.38 -24.98 -0.22
CA MET A 160 43.45 -24.72 -1.66
C MET A 160 43.01 -25.96 -2.46
N GLY A 161 42.10 -25.76 -3.40
CA GLY A 161 41.51 -26.82 -4.23
C GLY A 161 40.24 -27.45 -3.66
N ASP A 162 39.86 -27.17 -2.41
CA ASP A 162 38.59 -27.64 -1.86
C ASP A 162 37.42 -26.96 -2.57
N ARG A 163 36.40 -27.76 -2.92
CA ARG A 163 35.20 -27.30 -3.60
C ARG A 163 34.03 -27.18 -2.64
N PHE A 164 33.19 -26.17 -2.78
CA PHE A 164 32.05 -25.93 -1.87
C PHE A 164 30.93 -25.14 -2.54
N ASP A 165 29.76 -25.13 -1.91
CA ASP A 165 28.61 -24.31 -2.26
C ASP A 165 28.30 -23.29 -1.15
N LEU A 166 27.74 -22.14 -1.52
CA LEU A 166 27.26 -21.14 -0.56
C LEU A 166 25.74 -21.02 -0.64
N LEU A 167 25.11 -21.14 0.52
CA LEU A 167 23.66 -21.08 0.70
C LEU A 167 23.29 -19.93 1.65
N ALA A 168 22.31 -19.10 1.32
CA ALA A 168 21.79 -18.07 2.23
C ALA A 168 20.39 -18.40 2.73
N SER A 169 20.10 -18.10 4.00
CA SER A 169 18.72 -18.16 4.52
C SER A 169 17.86 -17.03 3.92
N LEU A 170 16.58 -17.31 3.64
CA LEU A 170 15.60 -16.28 3.30
C LEU A 170 15.27 -15.41 4.54
N PRO A 171 14.89 -14.13 4.37
CA PRO A 171 14.38 -13.30 5.45
C PRO A 171 13.19 -13.95 6.18
N ASP A 172 13.08 -13.71 7.49
CA ASP A 172 11.97 -14.18 8.33
C ASP A 172 10.59 -13.75 7.80
N GLU A 173 10.52 -12.58 7.12
CA GLU A 173 9.30 -12.07 6.49
C GLU A 173 8.88 -12.92 5.28
N ALA A 174 9.83 -13.39 4.48
CA ALA A 174 9.58 -14.30 3.36
C ALA A 174 9.22 -15.71 3.83
N GLN A 175 9.71 -16.14 5.01
CA GLN A 175 9.31 -17.42 5.63
C GLN A 175 7.86 -17.38 6.13
N LYS A 176 7.41 -16.24 6.71
CA LYS A 176 6.01 -16.07 7.14
C LYS A 176 5.00 -16.05 5.99
N GLN A 177 5.45 -15.69 4.78
CA GLN A 177 4.61 -15.68 3.57
C GLN A 177 4.50 -17.05 2.87
N GLN A 178 5.19 -18.10 3.34
CA GLN A 178 5.10 -19.47 2.79
C GLN A 178 3.78 -20.18 3.16
N GLN A 179 2.66 -19.46 3.21
CA GLN A 179 1.33 -20.08 3.17
C GLN A 179 1.08 -20.56 1.74
N GLY A 180 0.43 -21.72 1.58
CA GLY A 180 0.28 -22.44 0.30
C GLY A 180 0.02 -21.54 -0.91
N GLU A 181 1.07 -21.28 -1.69
CA GLU A 181 1.00 -20.40 -2.86
C GLU A 181 0.28 -21.14 -3.99
N TYR A 182 -0.72 -20.51 -4.59
CA TYR A 182 -1.56 -21.13 -5.62
C TYR A 182 -0.72 -21.69 -6.78
N GLY A 183 0.27 -20.93 -7.27
CA GLY A 183 1.15 -21.36 -8.35
C GLY A 183 1.92 -22.65 -8.06
N LEU A 184 2.30 -22.89 -6.80
CA LEU A 184 2.93 -24.16 -6.39
C LEU A 184 1.92 -25.30 -6.32
N LEU A 185 0.74 -25.04 -5.74
CA LEU A 185 -0.35 -26.02 -5.64
C LEU A 185 -0.88 -26.44 -7.01
N ALA A 186 -0.84 -25.54 -7.99
CA ALA A 186 -1.20 -25.80 -9.38
C ALA A 186 -0.11 -26.56 -10.17
N GLY A 187 0.97 -26.99 -9.52
CA GLY A 187 2.05 -27.77 -10.15
C GLY A 187 3.12 -26.92 -10.84
N GLY A 188 3.19 -25.63 -10.52
CA GLY A 188 4.16 -24.70 -11.08
C GLY A 188 5.47 -24.68 -10.30
N ILE A 189 6.55 -24.37 -11.01
CA ILE A 189 7.88 -24.21 -10.45
C ILE A 189 8.18 -22.71 -10.34
N LYS A 190 8.40 -22.23 -9.13
CA LYS A 190 8.78 -20.83 -8.87
C LYS A 190 10.20 -20.59 -9.36
N VAL A 191 10.41 -19.58 -10.19
CA VAL A 191 11.71 -19.25 -10.78
C VAL A 191 12.07 -17.79 -10.49
N ARG A 192 13.36 -17.52 -10.26
CA ARG A 192 13.93 -16.17 -10.11
C ARG A 192 15.29 -16.12 -10.81
N GLY A 193 15.57 -15.06 -11.58
CA GLY A 193 16.78 -14.98 -12.41
C GLY A 193 17.01 -16.18 -13.34
N GLY A 194 15.94 -16.84 -13.81
CA GLY A 194 16.01 -18.04 -14.65
C GLY A 194 16.39 -19.33 -13.92
N LYS A 195 16.54 -19.32 -12.58
CA LYS A 195 16.83 -20.49 -11.76
C LYS A 195 15.63 -20.85 -10.86
N PRO A 196 15.28 -22.14 -10.71
CA PRO A 196 14.25 -22.58 -9.76
C PRO A 196 14.60 -22.18 -8.33
N ILE A 197 13.62 -21.70 -7.58
CA ILE A 197 13.77 -21.42 -6.15
C ILE A 197 13.35 -22.68 -5.38
N PRO A 198 14.26 -23.35 -4.66
CA PRO A 198 13.90 -24.48 -3.82
C PRO A 198 12.98 -24.02 -2.67
N LEU A 199 11.97 -24.84 -2.38
CA LEU A 199 10.94 -24.58 -1.35
C LEU A 199 11.48 -24.57 0.09
N SER A 200 12.76 -24.94 0.29
CA SER A 200 13.37 -25.21 1.59
C SER A 200 13.75 -23.96 2.40
N GLY A 201 13.39 -22.75 1.98
CA GLY A 201 13.72 -21.52 2.71
C GLY A 201 15.20 -21.10 2.62
N VAL A 202 15.97 -21.76 1.75
CA VAL A 202 17.41 -21.57 1.58
C VAL A 202 17.72 -21.28 0.11
N ARG A 203 18.52 -20.25 -0.17
CA ARG A 203 18.90 -19.77 -1.51
C ARG A 203 20.33 -20.18 -1.86
N LEU A 204 20.53 -20.88 -2.98
CA LEU A 204 21.86 -21.11 -3.53
C LEU A 204 22.44 -19.80 -4.09
N LEU A 205 23.58 -19.36 -3.55
CA LEU A 205 24.29 -18.14 -3.97
C LEU A 205 25.41 -18.44 -4.94
N VAL A 206 26.20 -19.47 -4.62
CA VAL A 206 27.40 -19.86 -5.37
C VAL A 206 27.42 -21.37 -5.46
N GLN A 207 27.70 -21.88 -6.66
CA GLN A 207 27.81 -23.31 -6.92
C GLN A 207 29.24 -23.67 -7.34
N ASN A 208 29.76 -24.76 -6.80
CA ASN A 208 31.07 -25.30 -7.18
C ASN A 208 32.21 -24.26 -7.06
N ALA A 209 32.16 -23.45 -6.00
CA ALA A 209 33.23 -22.53 -5.65
C ALA A 209 34.51 -23.32 -5.33
N GLU A 210 35.66 -22.73 -5.60
CA GLU A 210 36.95 -23.34 -5.27
C GLU A 210 37.75 -22.43 -4.34
N MET A 211 38.32 -23.01 -3.29
CA MET A 211 39.17 -22.29 -2.35
C MET A 211 40.55 -22.06 -2.96
N ILE A 212 41.03 -20.81 -2.99
CA ILE A 212 42.32 -20.45 -3.61
C ILE A 212 43.40 -20.26 -2.56
N ALA A 213 43.20 -19.32 -1.63
CA ALA A 213 44.13 -19.05 -0.55
C ALA A 213 43.49 -18.26 0.58
N VAL A 214 44.08 -18.36 1.78
CA VAL A 214 43.76 -17.54 2.94
C VAL A 214 44.83 -16.47 3.09
N THR A 215 44.43 -15.23 3.31
CA THR A 215 45.33 -14.09 3.53
C THR A 215 45.05 -13.41 4.88
N ARG A 216 46.11 -12.98 5.56
CA ARG A 216 46.04 -12.13 6.75
C ARG A 216 47.09 -11.02 6.62
N GLY A 217 46.64 -9.83 6.26
CA GLY A 217 47.53 -8.70 5.94
C GLY A 217 48.40 -9.01 4.71
N ARG A 218 49.72 -9.07 4.87
CA ARG A 218 50.67 -9.41 3.79
C ARG A 218 51.03 -10.89 3.72
N GLN A 219 50.52 -11.71 4.65
CA GLN A 219 50.81 -13.14 4.69
C GLN A 219 49.70 -13.92 3.99
N MET A 220 50.07 -15.00 3.31
CA MET A 220 49.17 -15.87 2.54
C MET A 220 49.51 -17.33 2.82
N THR A 221 48.50 -18.19 2.92
CA THR A 221 48.64 -19.64 3.01
C THR A 221 47.59 -20.35 2.17
N THR A 222 47.93 -21.54 1.69
CA THR A 222 47.06 -22.45 0.93
C THR A 222 46.64 -23.69 1.73
N GLN A 223 47.08 -23.79 2.98
CA GLN A 223 46.88 -24.95 3.86
C GLN A 223 45.79 -24.74 4.93
N GLY A 224 45.04 -23.64 4.84
CA GLY A 224 44.00 -23.26 5.80
C GLY A 224 44.48 -22.25 6.85
N VAL A 225 43.55 -21.73 7.66
CA VAL A 225 43.81 -20.59 8.59
C VAL A 225 44.80 -20.94 9.70
N THR A 226 44.88 -22.20 10.13
CA THR A 226 45.71 -22.66 11.25
C THR A 226 47.22 -22.54 11.01
N GLU A 227 47.65 -22.49 9.74
CA GLU A 227 49.05 -22.37 9.34
C GLU A 227 49.54 -20.91 9.26
N LEU A 228 48.68 -19.94 9.61
CA LEU A 228 49.06 -18.53 9.69
C LEU A 228 49.72 -18.22 11.04
N PRO A 229 50.87 -17.51 11.08
CA PRO A 229 51.54 -17.13 12.32
C PRO A 229 50.64 -16.32 13.27
N GLU A 230 50.56 -16.72 14.55
CA GLU A 230 49.82 -15.98 15.59
C GLU A 230 50.35 -14.54 15.81
N THR A 231 51.59 -14.26 15.42
CA THR A 231 52.23 -12.94 15.53
C THR A 231 51.68 -11.90 14.54
N ALA A 232 50.83 -12.29 13.59
CA ALA A 232 50.13 -11.38 12.68
C ALA A 232 49.04 -10.59 13.44
N ARG A 233 49.44 -9.52 14.14
CA ARG A 233 48.56 -8.64 14.91
C ARG A 233 47.44 -8.02 14.04
N SER A 234 46.19 -8.19 14.48
CA SER A 234 45.00 -7.35 14.22
C SER A 234 44.54 -7.12 12.76
N GLY A 235 44.68 -8.11 11.87
CA GLY A 235 44.04 -8.08 10.54
C GLY A 235 42.88 -9.08 10.45
N SER A 236 41.75 -8.67 9.86
CA SER A 236 40.67 -9.59 9.48
C SER A 236 41.21 -10.64 8.52
N THR A 237 40.97 -11.93 8.80
CA THR A 237 41.34 -13.01 7.89
C THR A 237 40.48 -12.89 6.62
N GLN A 238 41.13 -12.74 5.48
CA GLN A 238 40.47 -12.76 4.18
C GLN A 238 40.67 -14.12 3.50
N ILE A 239 39.65 -14.56 2.78
CA ILE A 239 39.61 -15.81 2.05
C ILE A 239 39.36 -15.48 0.59
N THR A 240 40.25 -15.93 -0.29
CA THR A 240 40.11 -15.80 -1.74
C THR A 240 39.49 -17.08 -2.30
N ILE A 241 38.36 -16.94 -2.97
CA ILE A 241 37.63 -18.04 -3.59
C ILE A 241 37.47 -17.78 -5.10
N ALA A 242 37.35 -18.83 -5.90
CA ALA A 242 37.04 -18.73 -7.31
C ALA A 242 35.58 -19.14 -7.56
N ILE A 243 34.82 -18.24 -8.17
CA ILE A 243 33.38 -18.39 -8.44
C ILE A 243 33.06 -18.05 -9.89
N ASP A 244 31.88 -18.48 -10.37
CA ASP A 244 31.45 -18.15 -11.72
C ASP A 244 31.08 -16.66 -11.85
N PRO A 245 31.37 -15.98 -12.98
CA PRO A 245 31.13 -14.54 -13.14
C PRO A 245 29.68 -14.11 -12.88
N GLY A 246 28.70 -14.97 -13.21
CA GLY A 246 27.28 -14.69 -12.98
C GLY A 246 26.83 -14.75 -11.51
N GLU A 247 27.68 -15.27 -10.62
CA GLU A 247 27.34 -15.50 -9.20
C GLU A 247 27.88 -14.41 -8.27
N VAL A 248 28.76 -13.55 -8.78
CA VAL A 248 29.38 -12.42 -8.04
C VAL A 248 28.31 -11.47 -7.50
N VAL A 249 27.32 -11.11 -8.31
CA VAL A 249 26.28 -10.14 -7.94
C VAL A 249 25.36 -10.69 -6.83
N PRO A 250 24.76 -11.90 -6.97
CA PRO A 250 23.96 -12.51 -5.90
C PRO A 250 24.71 -12.65 -4.57
N LEU A 251 25.98 -13.06 -4.59
CA LEU A 251 26.80 -13.19 -3.39
C LEU A 251 27.03 -11.83 -2.72
N THR A 252 27.38 -10.81 -3.50
CA THR A 252 27.61 -9.45 -2.99
C THR A 252 26.36 -8.85 -2.36
N GLN A 253 25.19 -9.04 -2.98
CA GLN A 253 23.91 -8.60 -2.43
C GLN A 253 23.59 -9.30 -1.10
N ALA A 254 23.80 -10.61 -1.01
CA ALA A 254 23.54 -11.35 0.22
C ALA A 254 24.47 -10.92 1.37
N LEU A 255 25.75 -10.66 1.07
CA LEU A 255 26.72 -10.14 2.04
C LEU A 255 26.42 -8.71 2.49
N ALA A 256 25.91 -7.86 1.60
CA ALA A 256 25.53 -6.49 1.93
C ALA A 256 24.26 -6.42 2.79
N ALA A 257 23.36 -7.39 2.63
CA ALA A 257 22.15 -7.53 3.43
C ALA A 257 22.36 -8.33 4.73
N ASP A 258 23.61 -8.58 5.13
CA ASP A 258 24.01 -9.36 6.31
C ASP A 258 23.21 -10.67 6.49
N ARG A 259 22.95 -11.37 5.38
CA ARG A 259 22.23 -12.65 5.40
C ARG A 259 23.09 -13.73 6.05
N ALA A 260 22.46 -14.68 6.75
CA ALA A 260 23.17 -15.86 7.23
C ALA A 260 23.54 -16.74 6.03
N ILE A 261 24.84 -16.86 5.75
CA ILE A 261 25.38 -17.67 4.67
C ILE A 261 26.05 -18.91 5.27
N HIS A 262 25.69 -20.07 4.75
CA HIS A 262 26.20 -21.37 5.12
C HIS A 262 27.10 -21.91 4.00
N CYS A 263 28.27 -22.40 4.38
CA CYS A 263 29.17 -23.11 3.48
C CYS A 263 28.90 -24.61 3.53
N VAL A 264 28.77 -25.24 2.36
CA VAL A 264 28.59 -26.70 2.21
C VAL A 264 29.75 -27.25 1.41
N ALA A 265 30.66 -27.97 2.07
CA ALA A 265 31.79 -28.61 1.41
C ALA A 265 31.32 -29.73 0.47
N ARG A 266 31.91 -29.80 -0.73
CA ARG A 266 31.66 -30.87 -1.71
C ARG A 266 32.67 -32.01 -1.53
N SER A 267 32.31 -33.19 -2.05
CA SER A 267 33.21 -34.34 -2.06
C SER A 267 34.47 -34.06 -2.90
N GLY A 268 35.62 -34.49 -2.38
CA GLY A 268 36.91 -34.45 -3.08
C GLY A 268 37.15 -35.66 -4.01
N GLN A 269 36.17 -36.55 -4.17
CA GLN A 269 36.24 -37.65 -5.12
C GLN A 269 35.92 -37.15 -6.54
N ASN A 270 36.54 -37.74 -7.57
CA ASN A 270 36.35 -37.32 -8.96
C ASN A 270 34.87 -37.45 -9.36
N ASP A 271 34.20 -36.31 -9.46
CA ASP A 271 32.86 -36.16 -10.04
C ASP A 271 32.92 -36.20 -11.56
N ALA A 272 33.56 -37.21 -12.15
CA ALA A 272 33.52 -37.41 -13.60
C ALA A 272 32.08 -37.68 -14.10
N ASP A 273 31.17 -38.05 -13.19
CA ASP A 273 29.77 -38.39 -13.48
C ASP A 273 28.72 -37.43 -12.86
N ALA A 274 29.12 -36.32 -12.23
CA ALA A 274 28.16 -35.40 -11.58
C ALA A 274 27.70 -34.21 -12.45
N THR A 275 27.94 -34.25 -13.77
CA THR A 275 27.44 -33.22 -14.71
C THR A 275 25.94 -33.36 -15.01
N SER A 276 25.27 -34.33 -14.43
CA SER A 276 23.86 -34.60 -14.66
C SER A 276 23.20 -35.03 -13.37
N ASN A 277 22.66 -34.08 -12.61
CA ASN A 277 21.33 -34.24 -12.01
C ASN A 277 20.85 -32.95 -11.34
N SER A 278 19.65 -32.52 -11.76
CA SER A 278 18.79 -31.47 -11.19
C SER A 278 19.00 -30.00 -11.58
N SER A 279 19.53 -29.70 -12.77
CA SER A 279 18.99 -28.51 -13.44
C SER A 279 17.57 -28.89 -13.88
N ILE A 280 16.54 -28.42 -13.16
CA ILE A 280 15.17 -28.48 -13.66
C ILE A 280 15.22 -27.80 -15.03
N GLN A 281 15.14 -28.60 -16.10
CA GLN A 281 15.18 -28.08 -17.45
C GLN A 281 13.87 -27.32 -17.65
N LEU A 282 13.93 -25.99 -17.56
CA LEU A 282 12.82 -25.09 -17.87
C LEU A 282 12.45 -25.13 -19.36
N SER A 283 13.21 -25.86 -20.18
CA SER A 283 12.95 -26.04 -21.61
C SER A 283 11.62 -26.74 -21.83
N GLY A 284 10.70 -26.07 -22.52
CA GLY A 284 9.35 -26.58 -22.81
C GLY A 284 8.28 -26.19 -21.79
N MET A 285 8.65 -25.52 -20.69
CA MET A 285 7.68 -24.96 -19.74
C MET A 285 7.23 -23.57 -20.15
N ILE A 286 6.00 -23.22 -19.77
CA ILE A 286 5.36 -21.93 -20.07
C ILE A 286 5.39 -21.06 -18.81
N ALA A 287 5.84 -19.82 -18.97
CA ALA A 287 5.97 -18.84 -17.89
C ALA A 287 4.69 -18.04 -17.68
N PHE A 288 4.27 -17.90 -16.42
CA PHE A 288 3.14 -17.06 -16.02
C PHE A 288 3.54 -16.08 -14.92
N PRO A 289 3.22 -14.79 -15.08
CA PRO A 289 3.36 -13.81 -14.01
C PRO A 289 2.39 -14.13 -12.86
N ALA A 290 2.82 -13.88 -11.63
CA ALA A 290 2.01 -14.11 -10.44
C ALA A 290 2.15 -12.98 -9.43
N THR A 291 1.18 -12.88 -8.52
CA THR A 291 1.22 -11.89 -7.44
C THR A 291 2.39 -12.15 -6.48
N SER A 292 3.15 -11.12 -6.15
CA SER A 292 4.20 -11.20 -5.14
C SER A 292 3.64 -11.12 -3.72
N ARG A 293 2.53 -10.40 -3.56
CA ARG A 293 1.83 -10.14 -2.30
C ARG A 293 0.31 -10.28 -2.46
N PRO A 294 -0.46 -10.42 -1.37
CA PRO A 294 -1.92 -10.39 -1.45
C PRO A 294 -2.45 -9.05 -1.99
N ILE A 295 -3.47 -9.09 -2.85
CA ILE A 295 -4.15 -7.90 -3.39
C ILE A 295 -5.61 -7.96 -2.96
N LYS A 296 -6.14 -6.83 -2.49
CA LYS A 296 -7.53 -6.70 -2.05
C LYS A 296 -8.48 -6.58 -3.24
N ALA A 297 -9.70 -7.08 -3.06
CA ALA A 297 -10.78 -6.90 -4.02
C ALA A 297 -10.91 -5.41 -4.41
N PHE A 298 -11.24 -5.19 -5.69
CA PHE A 298 -11.47 -3.87 -6.27
C PHE A 298 -10.25 -2.96 -6.31
N SER A 299 -9.06 -3.50 -6.04
CA SER A 299 -7.80 -2.79 -6.17
C SER A 299 -7.21 -2.96 -7.56
N ARG A 300 -6.54 -1.90 -8.03
CA ARG A 300 -5.83 -1.91 -9.30
C ARG A 300 -4.47 -2.58 -9.16
N ILE A 301 -4.13 -3.48 -10.08
CA ILE A 301 -2.83 -4.13 -10.13
C ILE A 301 -1.76 -3.13 -10.55
N THR A 302 -0.71 -3.06 -9.75
CA THR A 302 0.49 -2.25 -9.98
C THR A 302 1.71 -3.13 -10.20
N ALA A 303 2.82 -2.53 -10.64
CA ALA A 303 4.07 -3.26 -10.83
C ALA A 303 4.58 -3.87 -9.50
N ASP A 304 4.39 -3.16 -8.40
CA ASP A 304 4.80 -3.60 -7.05
C ASP A 304 4.01 -4.84 -6.58
N ASP A 305 2.80 -5.06 -7.09
CA ASP A 305 2.00 -6.25 -6.76
C ASP A 305 2.51 -7.52 -7.44
N LEU A 306 3.31 -7.39 -8.49
CA LEU A 306 3.87 -8.50 -9.28
C LEU A 306 5.39 -8.65 -9.08
N ALA A 307 6.06 -7.57 -8.70
CA ALA A 307 7.49 -7.55 -8.42
C ALA A 307 7.80 -8.13 -7.03
N ASP A 308 8.82 -8.96 -6.95
CA ASP A 308 9.34 -9.51 -5.69
C ASP A 308 9.96 -8.39 -4.84
N SER A 309 9.56 -8.28 -3.57
CA SER A 309 9.96 -7.16 -2.70
C SER A 309 11.47 -7.06 -2.47
N ASP A 310 12.19 -8.19 -2.54
CA ASP A 310 13.63 -8.23 -2.28
C ASP A 310 14.46 -7.84 -3.51
N THR A 311 13.99 -8.17 -4.71
CA THR A 311 14.80 -8.05 -5.94
C THR A 311 14.22 -7.08 -6.96
N GLY A 312 12.95 -6.69 -6.84
CA GLY A 312 12.22 -5.94 -7.86
C GLY A 312 11.96 -6.74 -9.14
N GLU A 313 12.34 -8.03 -9.18
CA GLU A 313 12.12 -8.88 -10.35
C GLU A 313 10.68 -9.37 -10.40
N LEU A 314 10.15 -9.58 -11.61
CA LEU A 314 8.82 -10.14 -11.82
C LEU A 314 8.74 -11.56 -11.24
N ARG A 315 7.77 -11.79 -10.35
CA ARG A 315 7.50 -13.11 -9.82
C ARG A 315 6.84 -13.99 -10.88
N THR A 316 7.49 -15.10 -11.21
CA THR A 316 7.11 -15.97 -12.33
C THR A 316 7.09 -17.44 -11.91
N TYR A 317 6.05 -18.15 -12.36
CA TYR A 317 5.93 -19.60 -12.23
C TYR A 317 5.98 -20.25 -13.61
N TYR A 318 6.67 -21.38 -13.70
CA TYR A 318 6.79 -22.17 -14.92
C TYR A 318 5.96 -23.43 -14.80
N PHE A 319 5.14 -23.71 -15.81
CA PHE A 319 4.24 -24.86 -15.84
C PHE A 319 4.55 -25.76 -17.03
N PRO A 320 4.45 -27.09 -16.86
CA PRO A 320 4.32 -28.01 -17.98
C PRO A 320 3.10 -27.66 -18.84
N LYS A 321 3.20 -27.83 -20.16
CA LYS A 321 2.15 -27.43 -21.12
C LYS A 321 0.80 -28.10 -20.80
N GLU A 322 0.82 -29.32 -20.29
CA GLU A 322 -0.34 -30.11 -19.88
C GLU A 322 -1.08 -29.55 -18.65
N ASN A 323 -0.43 -28.72 -17.83
CA ASN A 323 -1.01 -28.15 -16.61
C ASN A 323 -1.45 -26.69 -16.81
N VAL A 324 -1.21 -26.12 -17.99
CA VAL A 324 -1.61 -24.75 -18.32
C VAL A 324 -3.08 -24.71 -18.67
N ARG A 325 -3.77 -23.68 -18.19
CA ARG A 325 -5.15 -23.38 -18.59
C ARG A 325 -5.17 -22.29 -19.64
N ASP A 326 -6.04 -22.43 -20.64
CA ASP A 326 -6.11 -21.53 -21.79
C ASP A 326 -6.52 -20.10 -21.41
N GLU A 327 -7.25 -19.94 -20.30
CA GLU A 327 -7.71 -18.65 -19.80
C GLU A 327 -6.65 -17.85 -19.03
N TRP A 328 -5.48 -18.44 -18.73
CA TRP A 328 -4.43 -17.78 -17.96
C TRP A 328 -3.71 -16.69 -18.77
N ILE A 329 -3.43 -15.57 -18.10
CA ILE A 329 -2.77 -14.42 -18.71
C ILE A 329 -1.25 -14.57 -18.61
N MET A 330 -0.59 -14.59 -19.76
CA MET A 330 0.85 -14.82 -19.86
C MET A 330 1.70 -13.55 -19.77
N THR A 331 1.12 -12.37 -20.05
CA THR A 331 1.89 -11.13 -20.17
C THR A 331 1.57 -10.16 -19.04
N VAL A 332 2.60 -9.46 -18.55
CA VAL A 332 2.46 -8.46 -17.48
C VAL A 332 1.65 -7.25 -17.95
N ASN A 333 1.81 -6.84 -19.20
CA ASN A 333 1.09 -5.70 -19.76
C ASN A 333 -0.42 -5.92 -19.77
N ASP A 334 -0.85 -7.17 -19.91
CA ASP A 334 -2.26 -7.54 -19.83
C ASP A 334 -2.79 -7.56 -18.38
N LEU A 335 -1.94 -7.43 -17.36
CA LEU A 335 -2.32 -7.40 -15.94
C LEU A 335 -2.31 -6.00 -15.35
N ILE A 336 -1.26 -5.22 -15.64
CA ILE A 336 -1.05 -3.91 -15.05
C ILE A 336 -2.25 -3.00 -15.37
N GLY A 337 -2.78 -2.36 -14.33
CA GLY A 337 -3.91 -1.46 -14.47
C GLY A 337 -5.27 -2.15 -14.45
N ARG A 338 -5.37 -3.48 -14.53
CA ARG A 338 -6.65 -4.17 -14.31
C ARG A 338 -7.04 -4.15 -12.83
N VAL A 339 -8.32 -4.33 -12.56
CA VAL A 339 -8.89 -4.31 -11.20
C VAL A 339 -9.41 -5.68 -10.85
N VAL A 340 -8.94 -6.24 -9.73
CA VAL A 340 -9.33 -7.60 -9.31
C VAL A 340 -10.75 -7.62 -8.75
N ALA A 341 -11.53 -8.65 -9.10
CA ALA A 341 -12.92 -8.79 -8.64
C ALA A 341 -13.05 -9.34 -7.21
N ARG A 342 -11.97 -9.92 -6.66
CA ARG A 342 -11.92 -10.55 -5.34
C ARG A 342 -10.55 -10.40 -4.70
N ASP A 343 -10.47 -10.67 -3.40
CA ASP A 343 -9.19 -10.81 -2.70
C ASP A 343 -8.38 -11.96 -3.34
N VAL A 344 -7.12 -11.67 -3.68
CA VAL A 344 -6.18 -12.65 -4.23
C VAL A 344 -4.98 -12.80 -3.30
N SER A 345 -4.53 -14.05 -3.12
CA SER A 345 -3.36 -14.37 -2.31
C SER A 345 -2.06 -14.19 -3.10
N ALA A 346 -0.92 -14.32 -2.42
CA ALA A 346 0.38 -14.35 -3.09
C ALA A 346 0.57 -15.64 -3.91
N GLY A 347 1.30 -15.53 -5.02
CA GLY A 347 1.52 -16.62 -5.97
C GLY A 347 0.29 -16.98 -6.81
N PHE A 348 -0.71 -16.09 -6.88
CA PHE A 348 -1.91 -16.29 -7.68
C PHE A 348 -1.63 -16.03 -9.16
N ILE A 349 -2.23 -16.84 -10.03
CA ILE A 349 -2.12 -16.72 -11.50
C ILE A 349 -3.49 -16.30 -12.03
N PHE A 350 -3.49 -15.21 -12.79
CA PHE A 350 -4.73 -14.56 -13.21
C PHE A 350 -5.32 -15.18 -14.48
N SER A 351 -6.64 -15.28 -14.49
CA SER A 351 -7.45 -15.46 -15.69
C SER A 351 -8.23 -14.18 -16.02
N LYS A 352 -8.86 -14.12 -17.19
CA LYS A 352 -9.71 -12.97 -17.59
C LYS A 352 -10.89 -12.75 -16.65
N ASP A 353 -11.42 -13.81 -16.05
CA ASP A 353 -12.61 -13.77 -15.18
C ASP A 353 -12.29 -13.26 -13.76
N ASP A 354 -11.01 -13.14 -13.42
CA ASP A 354 -10.58 -12.59 -12.13
C ASP A 354 -10.69 -11.06 -12.05
N PHE A 355 -11.04 -10.39 -13.16
CA PHE A 355 -11.09 -8.94 -13.27
C PHE A 355 -12.50 -8.41 -13.38
N LEU A 356 -12.71 -7.22 -12.82
CA LEU A 356 -13.93 -6.47 -13.05
C LEU A 356 -13.99 -5.96 -14.50
N PRO A 357 -15.21 -5.88 -15.10
CA PRO A 357 -15.40 -5.24 -16.39
C PRO A 357 -15.18 -3.72 -16.30
N GLU A 358 -14.96 -3.11 -17.45
CA GLU A 358 -14.57 -1.69 -17.60
C GLU A 358 -15.58 -0.70 -17.00
N SER A 359 -16.88 -1.05 -17.01
CA SER A 359 -17.99 -0.25 -16.48
C SER A 359 -18.27 -0.47 -14.99
N ALA A 360 -17.50 -1.32 -14.30
CA ALA A 360 -17.71 -1.57 -12.89
C ALA A 360 -17.17 -0.44 -12.00
N VAL A 361 -17.78 -0.32 -10.82
CA VAL A 361 -17.37 0.64 -9.79
C VAL A 361 -16.29 0.04 -8.91
N ILE A 362 -15.23 0.79 -8.59
CA ILE A 362 -14.11 0.29 -7.76
C ILE A 362 -14.21 0.74 -6.29
N ARG A 363 -15.15 1.63 -5.97
CA ARG A 363 -15.43 2.14 -4.62
C ARG A 363 -16.91 2.42 -4.44
N ASP A 364 -17.36 2.60 -3.20
CA ASP A 364 -18.77 2.86 -2.94
C ASP A 364 -19.19 4.24 -3.46
N VAL A 365 -20.31 4.29 -4.17
CA VAL A 365 -20.92 5.51 -4.70
C VAL A 365 -22.27 5.70 -4.05
N LYS A 366 -22.48 6.85 -3.39
CA LYS A 366 -23.74 7.17 -2.72
C LYS A 366 -24.83 7.54 -3.72
N ALA A 367 -26.08 7.29 -3.34
CA ALA A 367 -27.25 7.75 -4.05
C ALA A 367 -27.14 9.25 -4.31
N PHE A 368 -27.49 9.65 -5.53
CA PHE A 368 -27.50 11.03 -6.00
C PHE A 368 -26.12 11.71 -6.07
N ALA A 369 -25.03 10.97 -5.85
CA ALA A 369 -23.68 11.44 -6.11
C ALA A 369 -23.37 11.40 -7.61
N ARG A 370 -22.55 12.35 -8.06
CA ARG A 370 -22.06 12.39 -9.44
C ARG A 370 -20.87 11.42 -9.58
N ILE A 371 -20.95 10.53 -10.56
CA ILE A 371 -19.92 9.53 -10.85
C ILE A 371 -18.72 10.25 -11.45
N VAL A 372 -17.55 10.06 -10.86
CA VAL A 372 -16.27 10.58 -11.34
C VAL A 372 -15.41 9.49 -11.97
N ALA A 373 -14.40 9.88 -12.73
CA ALA A 373 -13.52 8.93 -13.42
C ALA A 373 -12.86 7.91 -12.46
N ASP A 374 -12.50 8.37 -11.27
CA ASP A 374 -11.85 7.54 -10.24
C ASP A 374 -12.81 6.54 -9.57
N ASP A 375 -14.13 6.62 -9.83
CA ASP A 375 -15.10 5.63 -9.35
C ASP A 375 -15.08 4.36 -10.21
N LEU A 376 -14.51 4.40 -11.42
CA LEU A 376 -14.66 3.36 -12.44
C LEU A 376 -13.36 2.58 -12.69
N VAL A 377 -13.50 1.35 -13.19
CA VAL A 377 -12.36 0.52 -13.62
C VAL A 377 -11.60 1.18 -14.77
N ASP A 378 -12.30 1.59 -15.84
CA ASP A 378 -11.72 2.38 -16.93
C ASP A 378 -12.66 3.51 -17.37
N ALA A 379 -12.38 4.72 -16.90
CA ALA A 379 -13.16 5.91 -17.25
C ALA A 379 -13.10 6.31 -18.73
N ARG A 380 -12.10 5.88 -19.49
CA ARG A 380 -11.98 6.21 -20.92
C ARG A 380 -12.97 5.39 -21.74
N GLN A 381 -13.11 4.11 -21.42
CA GLN A 381 -14.07 3.22 -22.08
C GLN A 381 -15.48 3.43 -21.51
N ALA A 382 -15.61 3.65 -20.21
CA ALA A 382 -16.87 3.92 -19.51
C ALA A 382 -17.25 5.42 -19.50
N LYS A 383 -16.84 6.19 -20.53
CA LYS A 383 -17.02 7.65 -20.58
C LYS A 383 -18.48 8.11 -20.51
N GLU A 384 -19.42 7.25 -20.94
CA GLU A 384 -20.86 7.53 -20.88
C GLU A 384 -21.42 7.64 -19.45
N TYR A 385 -20.76 7.02 -18.48
CA TYR A 385 -21.15 7.05 -17.07
C TYR A 385 -20.52 8.22 -16.31
N VAL A 386 -19.36 8.72 -16.79
CA VAL A 386 -18.64 9.82 -16.13
C VAL A 386 -19.48 11.10 -16.17
N GLY A 387 -19.74 11.66 -15.00
CA GLY A 387 -20.57 12.84 -14.82
C GLY A 387 -22.07 12.54 -14.73
N ARG A 388 -22.51 11.28 -14.90
CA ARG A 388 -23.89 10.87 -14.59
C ARG A 388 -24.09 10.82 -13.07
N VAL A 389 -25.34 10.69 -12.63
CA VAL A 389 -25.69 10.70 -11.22
C VAL A 389 -26.34 9.38 -10.84
N ALA A 390 -25.87 8.79 -9.74
CA ALA A 390 -26.36 7.53 -9.20
C ALA A 390 -27.82 7.63 -8.74
N ALA A 391 -28.67 6.67 -9.11
CA ALA A 391 -30.06 6.65 -8.62
C ALA A 391 -30.20 6.04 -7.21
N ARG A 392 -29.21 5.25 -6.77
CA ARG A 392 -29.16 4.56 -5.47
C ARG A 392 -27.71 4.37 -5.01
N ASP A 393 -27.52 3.87 -3.80
CA ASP A 393 -26.19 3.47 -3.31
C ASP A 393 -25.66 2.27 -4.12
N PHE A 394 -24.41 2.35 -4.55
CA PHE A 394 -23.68 1.27 -5.20
C PHE A 394 -22.46 0.90 -4.38
N ASN A 395 -22.26 -0.40 -4.20
CA ASN A 395 -21.05 -0.93 -3.58
C ASN A 395 -19.97 -1.15 -4.64
N ALA A 396 -18.71 -1.15 -4.21
CA ALA A 396 -17.59 -1.58 -5.05
C ALA A 396 -17.86 -2.97 -5.68
N GLY A 397 -17.51 -3.11 -6.95
CA GLY A 397 -17.77 -4.28 -7.80
C GLY A 397 -19.09 -4.25 -8.56
N PHE A 398 -19.98 -3.28 -8.31
CA PHE A 398 -21.24 -3.15 -9.05
C PHE A 398 -20.99 -2.75 -10.51
N ILE A 399 -21.80 -3.27 -11.44
CA ILE A 399 -21.69 -2.98 -12.87
C ILE A 399 -22.83 -2.03 -13.25
N PHE A 400 -22.51 -0.85 -13.77
CA PHE A 400 -23.54 0.12 -14.14
C PHE A 400 -24.41 -0.38 -15.30
N SER A 401 -25.69 -0.03 -15.22
CA SER A 401 -26.64 -0.04 -16.33
C SER A 401 -27.36 1.30 -16.44
N GLU A 402 -27.97 1.60 -17.58
CA GLU A 402 -28.66 2.90 -17.78
C GLU A 402 -29.83 3.10 -16.78
N ASN A 403 -30.42 2.02 -16.28
CA ASN A 403 -31.50 2.06 -15.28
C ASN A 403 -31.02 2.40 -13.86
N ASP A 404 -29.71 2.33 -13.62
CA ASP A 404 -29.09 2.63 -12.33
C ASP A 404 -28.73 4.13 -12.18
N LEU A 405 -28.99 4.91 -13.23
CA LEU A 405 -28.68 6.33 -13.30
C LEU A 405 -29.94 7.16 -13.26
N LEU A 406 -29.85 8.35 -12.65
CA LEU A 406 -30.93 9.30 -12.74
C LEU A 406 -31.13 9.81 -14.18
N PRO A 407 -32.39 10.08 -14.58
CA PRO A 407 -32.65 10.75 -15.83
C PRO A 407 -32.09 12.17 -15.79
N LYS A 408 -31.73 12.70 -16.96
CA LYS A 408 -31.04 13.99 -17.09
C LYS A 408 -31.82 15.19 -16.56
N SER A 409 -33.15 15.09 -16.53
CA SER A 409 -34.07 16.11 -16.01
C SER A 409 -34.38 15.94 -14.51
N ALA A 410 -33.79 14.96 -13.82
CA ALA A 410 -34.03 14.80 -12.38
C ALA A 410 -33.29 15.86 -11.55
N VAL A 411 -33.86 16.12 -10.38
CA VAL A 411 -33.20 16.95 -9.36
C VAL A 411 -32.22 16.13 -8.54
N ILE A 412 -31.05 16.68 -8.21
CA ILE A 412 -29.99 16.01 -7.43
C ILE A 412 -29.97 16.43 -5.96
N ARG A 413 -30.88 17.30 -5.55
CA ARG A 413 -31.14 17.69 -4.15
C ARG A 413 -32.59 18.13 -4.01
N ASP A 414 -33.06 18.22 -2.77
CA ASP A 414 -34.41 18.70 -2.51
C ASP A 414 -34.55 20.17 -2.93
N VAL A 415 -35.59 20.47 -3.72
CA VAL A 415 -35.96 21.83 -4.11
C VAL A 415 -37.28 22.18 -3.47
N LYS A 416 -37.30 23.23 -2.64
CA LYS A 416 -38.53 23.68 -1.98
C LYS A 416 -39.51 24.31 -2.98
N ALA A 417 -40.80 24.16 -2.71
CA ALA A 417 -41.85 24.85 -3.44
C ALA A 417 -41.56 26.34 -3.50
N PHE A 418 -41.90 26.93 -4.64
CA PHE A 418 -41.70 28.33 -4.98
C PHE A 418 -40.24 28.77 -5.05
N SER A 419 -39.28 27.85 -4.96
CA SER A 419 -37.87 28.16 -5.20
C SER A 419 -37.56 28.07 -6.69
N ARG A 420 -36.60 28.90 -7.12
CA ARG A 420 -36.10 28.89 -8.49
C ARG A 420 -35.13 27.73 -8.68
N ILE A 421 -35.36 26.93 -9.72
CA ILE A 421 -34.45 25.85 -10.09
C ILE A 421 -33.18 26.44 -10.70
N VAL A 422 -32.04 26.10 -10.12
CA VAL A 422 -30.70 26.48 -10.61
C VAL A 422 -30.02 25.30 -11.31
N ALA A 423 -28.95 25.57 -12.05
CA ALA A 423 -28.18 24.54 -12.76
C ALA A 423 -27.68 23.42 -11.82
N ASP A 424 -27.29 23.79 -10.59
CA ASP A 424 -26.77 22.87 -9.58
C ASP A 424 -27.85 21.98 -8.95
N ASP A 425 -29.13 22.26 -9.20
CA ASP A 425 -30.23 21.38 -8.76
C ASP A 425 -30.40 20.17 -9.67
N LEU A 426 -29.78 20.15 -10.85
CA LEU A 426 -30.12 19.22 -11.94
C LEU A 426 -28.98 18.24 -12.24
N VAL A 427 -29.35 17.03 -12.71
CA VAL A 427 -28.38 16.02 -13.17
C VAL A 427 -27.57 16.55 -14.36
N ASP A 428 -28.23 17.11 -15.39
CA ASP A 428 -27.57 17.72 -16.55
C ASP A 428 -28.22 19.07 -16.90
N ALA A 429 -27.66 20.15 -16.36
CA ALA A 429 -28.10 21.51 -16.62
C ALA A 429 -28.09 21.92 -18.09
N ARG A 430 -27.25 21.30 -18.95
CA ARG A 430 -27.18 21.67 -20.37
C ARG A 430 -28.38 21.14 -21.14
N GLN A 431 -28.82 19.91 -20.84
CA GLN A 431 -29.95 19.28 -21.49
C GLN A 431 -31.28 19.70 -20.86
N ALA A 432 -31.27 20.00 -19.56
CA ALA A 432 -32.43 20.46 -18.79
C ALA A 432 -32.55 21.99 -18.74
N LYS A 433 -32.03 22.70 -19.75
CA LYS A 433 -31.94 24.18 -19.77
C LYS A 433 -33.32 24.85 -19.67
N GLU A 434 -34.37 24.21 -20.18
CA GLU A 434 -35.75 24.71 -20.13
C GLU A 434 -36.31 24.83 -18.71
N TYR A 435 -35.76 24.07 -17.75
CA TYR A 435 -36.19 24.10 -16.36
C TYR A 435 -35.40 25.12 -15.52
N ILE A 436 -34.22 25.54 -15.98
CA ILE A 436 -33.39 26.51 -15.26
C ILE A 436 -34.08 27.87 -15.24
N GLY A 437 -34.27 28.43 -14.05
CA GLY A 437 -34.96 29.68 -13.84
C GLY A 437 -36.47 29.54 -13.64
N ARG A 438 -37.05 28.37 -13.93
CA ARG A 438 -38.45 28.06 -13.58
C ARG A 438 -38.59 27.93 -12.07
N VAL A 439 -39.81 28.08 -11.59
CA VAL A 439 -40.14 28.01 -10.16
C VAL A 439 -40.89 26.72 -9.88
N ALA A 440 -40.45 25.96 -8.87
CA ALA A 440 -41.13 24.72 -8.47
C ALA A 440 -42.52 25.02 -7.91
N ALA A 441 -43.55 24.33 -8.37
CA ALA A 441 -44.92 24.48 -7.86
C ALA A 441 -45.14 23.74 -6.52
N ARG A 442 -44.30 22.75 -6.23
CA ARG A 442 -44.33 21.92 -5.02
C ARG A 442 -42.91 21.57 -4.56
N ASP A 443 -42.79 21.00 -3.37
CA ASP A 443 -41.50 20.43 -2.92
C ASP A 443 -41.13 19.27 -3.85
N LEU A 444 -39.91 19.33 -4.40
CA LEU A 444 -39.35 18.30 -5.27
C LEU A 444 -38.29 17.54 -4.49
N ALA A 445 -38.53 16.25 -4.30
CA ALA A 445 -37.59 15.38 -3.62
C ALA A 445 -36.37 15.09 -4.52
N GLN A 446 -35.20 14.97 -3.91
CA GLN A 446 -33.98 14.49 -4.54
C GLN A 446 -34.23 13.18 -5.32
N GLY A 447 -33.77 13.15 -6.57
CA GLY A 447 -33.97 12.04 -7.50
C GLY A 447 -35.25 12.09 -8.34
N ALA A 448 -36.19 12.99 -8.04
CA ALA A 448 -37.43 13.10 -8.80
C ALA A 448 -37.19 13.66 -10.22
N PRO A 449 -37.74 13.04 -11.28
CA PRO A 449 -37.71 13.62 -12.62
C PRO A 449 -38.63 14.84 -12.71
N LEU A 450 -38.14 15.93 -13.29
CA LEU A 450 -38.97 17.12 -13.53
C LEU A 450 -40.00 16.89 -14.64
N LYS A 451 -41.21 17.39 -14.40
CA LYS A 451 -42.28 17.52 -15.41
C LYS A 451 -42.79 18.96 -15.41
N ASP A 452 -43.38 19.40 -16.50
CA ASP A 452 -43.99 20.75 -16.57
C ASP A 452 -45.09 20.97 -15.52
N THR A 453 -45.81 19.92 -15.12
CA THR A 453 -46.82 19.97 -14.06
C THR A 453 -46.24 20.26 -12.66
N ASP A 454 -44.92 20.09 -12.50
CA ASP A 454 -44.21 20.35 -11.25
C ASP A 454 -43.75 21.80 -11.14
N LEU A 455 -43.99 22.62 -12.16
CA LEU A 455 -43.45 23.96 -12.30
C LEU A 455 -44.57 24.98 -12.45
N LEU A 456 -44.35 26.16 -11.90
CA LEU A 456 -45.18 27.31 -12.17
C LEU A 456 -44.99 27.82 -13.62
N PRO A 457 -45.91 28.68 -14.10
CA PRO A 457 -45.74 29.38 -15.37
C PRO A 457 -44.37 30.06 -15.49
N PRO A 458 -43.79 30.18 -16.71
CA PRO A 458 -42.42 30.67 -16.91
C PRO A 458 -42.15 32.09 -16.38
N ASP A 459 -43.18 32.90 -16.28
CA ASP A 459 -43.18 34.29 -15.81
C ASP A 459 -43.43 34.42 -14.29
N ALA A 460 -43.67 33.31 -13.58
CA ALA A 460 -43.89 33.33 -12.14
C ALA A 460 -42.67 33.85 -11.38
N ALA A 461 -42.92 34.74 -10.42
CA ALA A 461 -41.89 35.19 -9.47
C ALA A 461 -41.48 34.04 -8.54
N ALA A 462 -40.24 34.04 -8.07
CA ALA A 462 -39.82 33.11 -7.02
C ALA A 462 -40.32 33.57 -5.64
N GLY A 463 -40.44 32.63 -4.71
CA GLY A 463 -40.93 32.85 -3.35
C GLY A 463 -42.46 32.88 -3.26
N ILE A 464 -42.97 33.32 -2.11
CA ILE A 464 -44.40 33.36 -1.77
C ILE A 464 -45.24 34.02 -2.86
N ALA A 465 -44.73 35.07 -3.51
CA ALA A 465 -45.42 35.78 -4.58
C ALA A 465 -45.78 34.87 -5.76
N GLY A 466 -44.93 33.89 -6.11
CA GLY A 466 -45.22 32.92 -7.17
C GLY A 466 -46.29 31.91 -6.80
N GLY A 467 -46.35 31.53 -5.52
CA GLY A 467 -47.38 30.64 -4.99
C GLY A 467 -48.73 31.32 -4.71
N THR A 468 -48.79 32.64 -4.83
CA THR A 468 -50.01 33.42 -4.58
C THR A 468 -50.79 33.57 -5.89
N PRO A 469 -52.06 33.10 -5.96
CA PRO A 469 -52.89 33.33 -7.14
C PRO A 469 -53.07 34.82 -7.46
N THR A 470 -53.23 35.16 -8.74
CA THR A 470 -53.25 36.55 -9.23
C THR A 470 -54.40 37.41 -8.71
N ASP A 471 -55.48 36.79 -8.23
CA ASP A 471 -56.66 37.42 -7.64
C ASP A 471 -56.59 37.54 -6.11
N ARG A 472 -55.48 37.13 -5.50
CA ARG A 472 -55.32 37.01 -4.03
C ARG A 472 -54.12 37.78 -3.51
N VAL A 473 -54.15 38.03 -2.21
CA VAL A 473 -53.06 38.64 -1.44
C VAL A 473 -52.56 37.63 -0.42
N ALA A 474 -51.24 37.43 -0.37
CA ALA A 474 -50.60 36.65 0.67
C ALA A 474 -50.49 37.45 1.96
N ILE A 475 -50.94 36.87 3.07
CA ILE A 475 -50.76 37.40 4.42
C ILE A 475 -50.09 36.34 5.30
N SER A 476 -49.11 36.76 6.08
CA SER A 476 -48.47 35.90 7.07
C SER A 476 -49.20 36.03 8.40
N ILE A 477 -49.61 34.89 8.95
CA ILE A 477 -50.33 34.77 10.22
C ILE A 477 -49.52 33.89 11.18
N ASP A 478 -49.61 34.19 12.47
CA ASP A 478 -48.99 33.38 13.52
C ASP A 478 -49.84 32.12 13.76
N LEU A 479 -49.21 30.95 13.81
CA LEU A 479 -49.88 29.67 14.03
C LEU A 479 -50.55 29.59 15.41
N GLU A 480 -50.10 30.38 16.39
CA GLU A 480 -50.76 30.47 17.70
C GLU A 480 -52.10 31.23 17.64
N THR A 481 -52.28 32.09 16.63
CA THR A 481 -53.47 32.95 16.50
C THR A 481 -54.62 32.32 15.71
N VAL A 482 -54.30 31.35 14.84
CA VAL A 482 -55.29 30.71 13.98
C VAL A 482 -55.21 29.19 14.14
N HIS A 483 -56.20 28.62 14.82
CA HIS A 483 -56.26 27.20 15.10
C HIS A 483 -56.50 26.37 13.84
N GLY A 484 -55.73 25.29 13.68
CA GLY A 484 -55.87 24.30 12.60
C GLY A 484 -55.11 24.62 11.31
N VAL A 485 -54.56 25.84 11.13
CA VAL A 485 -53.78 26.17 9.92
C VAL A 485 -52.48 25.37 9.85
N GLY A 486 -51.83 25.12 11.00
CA GLY A 486 -50.57 24.37 11.06
C GLY A 486 -50.71 22.90 10.67
N ASP A 487 -51.93 22.36 10.69
CA ASP A 487 -52.24 20.98 10.31
C ASP A 487 -52.54 20.83 8.81
N LEU A 488 -52.62 21.95 8.07
CA LEU A 488 -52.89 21.95 6.64
C LEU A 488 -51.61 21.71 5.83
N ASN A 489 -51.77 21.31 4.57
CA ASN A 489 -50.68 21.21 3.61
C ASN A 489 -50.68 22.42 2.68
N ARG A 490 -49.52 22.72 2.08
CA ARG A 490 -49.44 23.72 1.01
C ARG A 490 -50.37 23.33 -0.14
N GLY A 491 -51.13 24.31 -0.64
CA GLY A 491 -52.16 24.11 -1.67
C GLY A 491 -53.54 23.73 -1.13
N ASP A 492 -53.68 23.43 0.16
CA ASP A 492 -55.00 23.15 0.75
C ASP A 492 -55.87 24.42 0.74
N GLN A 493 -57.15 24.23 0.43
CA GLN A 493 -58.17 25.28 0.43
C GLN A 493 -59.05 25.16 1.68
N PHE A 494 -59.26 26.27 2.38
CA PHE A 494 -59.99 26.30 3.64
C PHE A 494 -60.74 27.62 3.83
N ASP A 495 -61.72 27.64 4.74
CA ASP A 495 -62.41 28.86 5.14
C ASP A 495 -61.91 29.33 6.51
N LEU A 496 -61.90 30.65 6.74
CA LEU A 496 -61.57 31.23 8.03
C LEU A 496 -62.83 31.66 8.76
N LEU A 497 -63.00 31.16 9.99
CA LEU A 497 -64.13 31.50 10.84
C LEU A 497 -63.62 32.07 12.17
N ALA A 498 -64.06 33.29 12.50
CA ALA A 498 -63.85 33.87 13.82
C ALA A 498 -65.06 33.59 14.70
N SER A 499 -64.80 33.09 15.90
CA SER A 499 -65.79 33.04 16.97
C SER A 499 -65.48 34.10 18.01
N ARG A 500 -66.48 34.92 18.35
CA ARG A 500 -66.37 35.92 19.41
C ARG A 500 -67.55 35.80 20.36
N LEU A 501 -67.27 35.82 21.66
CA LEU A 501 -68.30 36.02 22.66
C LEU A 501 -68.76 37.48 22.63
N VAL A 502 -70.01 37.69 22.23
CA VAL A 502 -70.67 38.98 22.36
C VAL A 502 -71.36 38.97 23.72
N LYS A 503 -71.02 39.95 24.56
CA LYS A 503 -71.66 40.21 25.85
C LYS A 503 -72.44 41.52 25.77
N PRO A 504 -73.67 41.50 25.24
CA PRO A 504 -74.43 42.72 24.98
C PRO A 504 -74.61 43.58 26.25
N GLY A 505 -74.70 42.95 27.42
CA GLY A 505 -74.83 43.64 28.70
C GLY A 505 -73.61 44.48 29.09
N GLU A 506 -72.39 44.02 28.80
CA GLU A 506 -71.15 44.77 29.12
C GLU A 506 -70.95 45.96 28.17
N GLU A 507 -71.32 45.82 26.90
CA GLU A 507 -71.28 46.91 25.91
C GLU A 507 -72.31 48.00 26.21
N LEU A 508 -73.53 47.62 26.62
CA LEU A 508 -74.58 48.55 27.03
C LEU A 508 -74.24 49.25 28.37
N ALA A 509 -73.57 48.57 29.29
CA ALA A 509 -73.12 49.17 30.55
C ALA A 509 -72.11 50.32 30.35
N LYS A 510 -71.30 50.28 29.27
CA LYS A 510 -70.37 51.35 28.91
C LYS A 510 -71.07 52.63 28.40
N LEU A 511 -72.33 52.55 27.99
CA LEU A 511 -73.12 53.69 27.48
C LEU A 511 -73.82 54.50 28.59
N GLY A 512 -73.69 54.11 29.86
CA GLY A 512 -74.19 54.84 31.03
C GLY A 512 -75.42 54.20 31.70
N THR A 513 -75.73 54.64 32.92
CA THR A 513 -76.63 53.96 33.87
C THR A 513 -78.14 54.07 33.59
N ASP A 514 -78.58 54.84 32.60
CA ASP A 514 -80.01 55.09 32.28
C ASP A 514 -80.33 54.67 30.83
N VAL A 515 -80.05 53.41 30.45
CA VAL A 515 -80.49 52.85 29.16
C VAL A 515 -81.94 52.40 29.27
N LYS A 516 -82.86 53.18 28.71
CA LYS A 516 -84.27 52.77 28.56
C LYS A 516 -84.47 52.10 27.21
N VAL A 517 -84.62 50.77 27.22
CA VAL A 517 -85.01 49.99 26.03
C VAL A 517 -86.52 50.17 25.83
N SER A 518 -86.94 51.02 24.88
CA SER A 518 -88.35 51.29 24.62
C SER A 518 -88.80 50.62 23.31
N GLY A 519 -89.66 49.60 23.42
CA GLY A 519 -90.36 48.96 22.30
C GLY A 519 -90.51 47.45 22.47
N SER A 520 -91.65 47.00 23.02
CA SER A 520 -91.95 45.60 23.45
C SER A 520 -90.91 45.03 24.44
N PRO A 521 -91.26 44.15 25.40
CA PRO A 521 -90.24 43.53 26.22
C PRO A 521 -89.39 42.65 25.29
N ILE A 522 -88.23 43.16 24.87
CA ILE A 522 -87.11 42.29 24.55
C ILE A 522 -86.88 41.55 25.86
N ALA A 523 -87.45 40.35 25.96
CA ALA A 523 -87.28 39.51 27.13
C ALA A 523 -85.79 39.54 27.46
N SER A 524 -85.44 39.84 28.70
CA SER A 524 -84.05 39.88 29.19
C SER A 524 -83.27 38.61 28.84
N SER A 525 -83.96 37.51 28.50
CA SER A 525 -83.43 36.29 27.89
C SER A 525 -82.79 36.44 26.49
N LYS A 526 -83.03 37.53 25.75
CA LYS A 526 -82.39 37.83 24.44
C LYS A 526 -81.07 38.61 24.56
N LEU A 527 -80.69 39.04 25.77
CA LEU A 527 -79.41 39.70 26.08
C LEU A 527 -78.42 38.75 26.78
N MET A 528 -78.56 37.44 26.56
CA MET A 528 -77.59 36.43 27.00
C MET A 528 -76.28 36.59 26.24
N ASP A 529 -75.17 36.20 26.85
CA ASP A 529 -73.88 36.05 26.16
C ASP A 529 -74.08 35.09 24.96
N GLN A 530 -73.78 35.58 23.75
CA GLN A 530 -73.91 34.80 22.52
C GLN A 530 -72.54 34.64 21.89
N ALA A 531 -72.16 33.41 21.59
CA ALA A 531 -71.06 33.14 20.67
C ALA A 531 -71.53 33.48 19.26
N ARG A 532 -70.84 34.42 18.61
CA ARG A 532 -71.13 34.81 17.23
C ARG A 532 -70.00 34.34 16.34
N ASN A 533 -70.36 33.59 15.31
CA ASN A 533 -69.46 33.13 14.28
C ASN A 533 -69.52 34.07 13.08
N THR A 534 -68.36 34.53 12.64
CA THR A 534 -68.22 35.39 11.45
C THR A 534 -67.23 34.74 10.51
N VAL A 535 -67.65 34.53 9.26
CA VAL A 535 -66.76 34.08 8.19
C VAL A 535 -65.87 35.25 7.81
N LEU A 536 -64.57 35.09 8.01
CA LEU A 536 -63.57 36.12 7.72
C LEU A 536 -63.09 36.07 6.28
N ALA A 537 -62.88 34.86 5.76
CA ALA A 537 -62.43 34.63 4.40
C ALA A 537 -62.99 33.30 3.90
N ARG A 538 -63.26 33.25 2.60
CA ARG A 538 -63.68 32.03 1.92
C ARG A 538 -62.59 31.57 0.96
N GLU A 539 -62.43 30.25 0.84
CA GLU A 539 -61.50 29.61 -0.09
C GLU A 539 -60.07 30.11 0.07
N ALA A 540 -59.64 30.43 1.29
CA ALA A 540 -58.25 30.75 1.59
C ALA A 540 -57.35 29.59 1.15
N LEU A 541 -56.20 29.90 0.58
CA LEU A 541 -55.23 28.90 0.10
C LEU A 541 -54.00 28.95 0.99
N VAL A 542 -53.51 27.80 1.43
CA VAL A 542 -52.20 27.74 2.11
C VAL A 542 -51.09 27.89 1.06
N VAL A 543 -50.31 28.96 1.15
CA VAL A 543 -49.13 29.17 0.29
C VAL A 543 -47.91 28.53 0.93
N ASP A 544 -47.64 28.84 2.20
CA ASP A 544 -46.49 28.30 2.92
C ASP A 544 -46.78 28.10 4.40
N ILE A 545 -46.11 27.13 5.03
CA ILE A 545 -46.18 26.86 6.47
C ILE A 545 -44.75 26.75 6.99
N GLY A 546 -44.38 27.70 7.84
CA GLY A 546 -43.13 27.66 8.61
C GLY A 546 -43.38 27.19 10.04
N GLU A 547 -42.35 27.21 10.89
CA GLU A 547 -42.42 26.70 12.26
C GLU A 547 -43.39 27.48 13.17
N LYS A 548 -43.51 28.80 12.96
CA LYS A 548 -44.34 29.69 13.80
C LYS A 548 -45.38 30.47 13.02
N THR A 549 -45.24 30.53 11.70
CA THR A 549 -46.07 31.37 10.85
C THR A 549 -46.53 30.58 9.64
N ALA A 550 -47.78 30.74 9.24
CA ALA A 550 -48.27 30.31 7.94
C ALA A 550 -48.53 31.51 7.05
N THR A 551 -48.23 31.39 5.76
CA THR A 551 -48.61 32.37 4.75
C THR A 551 -49.77 31.82 3.95
N ILE A 552 -50.87 32.57 3.96
CA ILE A 552 -52.14 32.18 3.33
C ILE A 552 -52.52 33.23 2.28
N ALA A 553 -53.10 32.78 1.17
CA ALA A 553 -53.59 33.64 0.10
C ALA A 553 -55.11 33.80 0.21
N VAL A 554 -55.56 35.03 0.44
CA VAL A 554 -56.96 35.40 0.64
C VAL A 554 -57.38 36.47 -0.37
N LEU A 555 -58.68 36.68 -0.56
CA LEU A 555 -59.16 37.79 -1.39
C LEU A 555 -58.77 39.14 -0.75
N PRO A 556 -58.43 40.17 -1.55
CA PRO A 556 -58.10 41.49 -1.03
C PRO A 556 -59.18 42.09 -0.11
N SER A 557 -60.45 41.76 -0.36
CA SER A 557 -61.61 42.19 0.44
C SER A 557 -61.62 41.62 1.86
N ASP A 558 -60.96 40.48 2.08
CA ASP A 558 -61.06 39.72 3.33
C ASP A 558 -59.96 40.12 4.33
N VAL A 559 -58.86 40.70 3.83
CA VAL A 559 -57.70 41.14 4.63
C VAL A 559 -58.09 42.04 5.82
N PRO A 560 -58.96 43.06 5.67
CA PRO A 560 -59.36 43.91 6.79
C PRO A 560 -60.10 43.13 7.88
N GLY A 561 -60.96 42.17 7.49
CA GLY A 561 -61.72 41.33 8.42
C GLY A 561 -60.81 40.44 9.26
N ILE A 562 -59.85 39.79 8.61
CA ILE A 562 -58.83 38.94 9.26
C ILE A 562 -57.97 39.76 10.20
N THR A 563 -57.41 40.88 9.73
CA THR A 563 -56.53 41.74 10.52
C THR A 563 -57.25 42.28 11.77
N LYS A 564 -58.51 42.68 11.62
CA LYS A 564 -59.36 43.13 12.73
C LYS A 564 -59.60 42.00 13.74
N ALA A 565 -59.90 40.79 13.28
CA ALA A 565 -60.12 39.64 14.17
C ALA A 565 -58.87 39.30 14.99
N ILE A 566 -57.70 39.27 14.34
CA ILE A 566 -56.40 39.02 15.00
C ILE A 566 -56.11 40.14 16.03
N THR A 567 -56.28 41.41 15.65
CA THR A 567 -56.03 42.55 16.54
C THR A 567 -56.93 42.52 17.77
N LEU A 568 -58.18 42.08 17.61
CA LEU A 568 -59.14 41.93 18.70
C LEU A 568 -58.96 40.62 19.50
N LYS A 569 -57.94 39.82 19.17
CA LYS A 569 -57.68 38.51 19.79
C LYS A 569 -58.90 37.57 19.74
N ALA A 570 -59.66 37.61 18.65
CA ALA A 570 -60.74 36.67 18.43
C ALA A 570 -60.18 35.25 18.23
N SER A 571 -60.94 34.23 18.62
CA SER A 571 -60.58 32.84 18.32
C SER A 571 -60.88 32.56 16.86
N ILE A 572 -59.84 32.34 16.05
CA ILE A 572 -59.96 32.08 14.62
C ILE A 572 -59.68 30.60 14.36
N PHE A 573 -60.53 29.97 13.55
CA PHE A 573 -60.44 28.56 13.17
C PHE A 573 -60.34 28.43 11.65
N ALA A 574 -59.45 27.55 11.19
CA ALA A 574 -59.40 27.11 9.80
C ALA A 574 -60.31 25.90 9.58
N LEU A 575 -61.17 25.99 8.58
CA LEU A 575 -62.14 24.95 8.21
C LEU A 575 -61.76 24.40 6.84
N LEU A 576 -61.14 23.22 6.81
CA LEU A 576 -60.71 22.57 5.57
C LEU A 576 -61.91 22.21 4.69
N ARG A 577 -61.84 22.52 3.39
CA ARG A 577 -62.85 22.08 2.41
C ARG A 577 -62.47 20.73 1.81
N SER A 578 -63.48 19.91 1.48
CA SER A 578 -63.27 18.66 0.75
C SER A 578 -62.82 18.97 -0.67
N GLY A 579 -61.65 18.47 -1.06
CA GLY A 579 -61.10 18.58 -2.42
C GLY A 579 -61.70 17.60 -3.43
N GLN A 580 -62.80 16.90 -3.10
CA GLN A 580 -63.41 15.94 -4.03
C GLN A 580 -64.13 16.66 -5.19
N PRO A 581 -63.85 16.27 -6.45
CA PRO A 581 -64.54 16.85 -7.61
C PRO A 581 -66.06 16.60 -7.51
N GLY A 582 -66.86 17.66 -7.67
CA GLY A 582 -68.33 17.57 -7.70
C GLY A 582 -69.05 17.87 -6.37
N SER A 583 -68.34 18.23 -5.31
CA SER A 583 -68.98 18.76 -4.10
C SER A 583 -69.53 20.16 -4.37
N GLU A 584 -70.86 20.31 -4.46
CA GLU A 584 -71.48 21.64 -4.41
C GLU A 584 -71.12 22.29 -3.07
N SER A 585 -70.26 23.31 -3.12
CA SER A 585 -69.86 24.07 -1.95
C SER A 585 -71.03 24.93 -1.47
N HIS A 586 -71.75 24.48 -0.44
CA HIS A 586 -72.61 25.38 0.33
C HIS A 586 -71.74 26.45 1.00
N ALA A 587 -71.95 27.71 0.63
CA ALA A 587 -71.18 28.81 1.18
C ALA A 587 -71.48 28.96 2.68
N LEU A 588 -70.43 28.89 3.52
CA LEU A 588 -70.56 29.19 4.95
C LEU A 588 -71.11 30.61 5.15
N GLU A 589 -72.19 30.76 5.89
CA GLU A 589 -72.78 32.06 6.22
C GLU A 589 -72.34 32.54 7.62
N SER A 590 -72.19 33.85 7.77
CA SER A 590 -71.95 34.45 9.09
C SER A 590 -73.25 34.56 9.86
N ASP A 591 -73.18 34.48 11.19
CA ASP A 591 -74.33 34.72 12.03
C ASP A 591 -74.86 36.15 11.82
N PRO A 592 -76.20 36.34 11.77
CA PRO A 592 -76.80 37.64 11.48
C PRO A 592 -76.38 38.70 12.50
N ASP A 593 -76.05 39.89 12.00
CA ASP A 593 -75.70 41.02 12.88
C ASP A 593 -76.93 41.57 13.59
N THR A 594 -77.17 41.10 14.81
CA THR A 594 -78.24 41.61 15.67
C THR A 594 -77.92 42.99 16.24
N ALA A 595 -76.64 43.35 16.37
CA ALA A 595 -76.19 44.63 16.91
C ALA A 595 -76.21 45.77 15.86
N GLY A 596 -75.96 45.46 14.59
CA GLY A 596 -76.03 46.44 13.49
C GLY A 596 -77.44 47.01 13.25
N ASN A 597 -78.48 46.35 13.78
CA ASN A 597 -79.86 46.83 13.74
C ASN A 597 -80.23 47.68 14.97
N VAL A 598 -79.27 48.02 15.83
CA VAL A 598 -79.55 48.78 17.05
C VAL A 598 -79.35 50.27 16.78
N THR A 599 -80.43 51.04 16.70
CA THR A 599 -80.40 52.50 16.58
C THR A 599 -80.31 53.10 17.99
N ILE A 600 -79.21 53.77 18.28
CA ILE A 600 -79.03 54.51 19.53
C ILE A 600 -79.47 55.96 19.28
N VAL A 601 -80.50 56.40 20.00
CA VAL A 601 -80.95 57.79 19.98
C VAL A 601 -80.62 58.40 21.33
N GLU A 602 -79.83 59.46 21.30
CA GLU A 602 -79.47 60.21 22.49
C GLU A 602 -80.42 61.39 22.66
N GLU A 603 -81.13 61.43 23.78
CA GLU A 603 -82.11 62.46 24.11
C GLU A 603 -81.63 63.24 25.34
N ILE A 604 -81.31 64.52 25.16
CA ILE A 604 -80.90 65.42 26.24
C ILE A 604 -82.07 66.33 26.58
N VAL A 605 -82.70 66.13 27.74
CA VAL A 605 -83.82 66.96 28.23
C VAL A 605 -83.50 67.49 29.62
N GLY A 606 -83.52 68.81 29.79
CA GLY A 606 -83.31 69.46 31.09
C GLY A 606 -81.93 69.23 31.72
N GLY A 607 -80.89 69.03 30.91
CA GLY A 607 -79.53 68.73 31.38
C GLY A 607 -79.29 67.26 31.77
N LYS A 608 -80.32 66.40 31.66
CA LYS A 608 -80.18 64.96 31.86
C LYS A 608 -80.04 64.26 30.50
N ARG A 609 -78.92 63.57 30.31
CA ARG A 609 -78.63 62.75 29.12
C ARG A 609 -79.32 61.39 29.28
N THR A 610 -80.19 61.04 28.34
CA THR A 610 -80.89 59.74 28.31
C THR A 610 -80.59 59.06 26.99
N VAL A 611 -80.01 57.86 27.05
CA VAL A 611 -79.70 57.07 25.85
C VAL A 611 -80.81 56.06 25.67
N ARG A 612 -81.56 56.16 24.56
CA ARG A 612 -82.59 55.20 24.18
C ARG A 612 -82.04 54.30 23.09
N VAL A 613 -82.17 53.00 23.30
CA VAL A 613 -81.66 51.98 22.37
C VAL A 613 -82.86 51.31 21.74
N PHE A 614 -82.99 51.41 20.43
CA PHE A 614 -84.08 50.83 19.64
C PHE A 614 -83.54 49.65 18.82
N ALA A 615 -84.12 48.46 18.99
CA ALA A 615 -83.88 47.36 18.08
C ALA A 615 -84.71 47.58 16.81
N GLY A 616 -84.06 47.82 15.68
CA GLY A 616 -84.71 47.94 14.38
C GLY A 616 -85.44 46.65 14.03
N SER A 617 -86.77 46.70 13.91
CA SER A 617 -87.54 45.58 13.37
C SER A 617 -87.22 45.45 11.89
N LYS A 618 -86.66 44.31 11.47
CA LYS A 618 -86.59 43.94 10.04
C LYS A 618 -87.99 44.10 9.44
N LYS A 619 -88.17 45.00 8.47
CA LYS A 619 -89.30 44.89 7.54
C LYS A 619 -89.11 43.57 6.79
N SER A 620 -89.99 42.60 7.03
CA SER A 620 -90.09 41.42 6.18
C SER A 620 -90.30 41.91 4.74
N LYS A 621 -89.44 41.45 3.84
CA LYS A 621 -89.69 41.45 2.40
C LYS A 621 -90.02 40.02 2.01
#